data_AF-A0A930F7W7-F1
#
_entry.id   AF-A0A930F7W7-F1
#
_cell.length_a   1.000
_cell.length_b   1.000
_cell.length_c   1.000
_cell.angle_alpha   90.00
_cell.angle_beta   90.00
_cell.angle_gamma   90.00
#
_symmetry.space_group_name_H-M   'P 1'
#
loop_
_entity.id
_entity.type
_entity.pdbx_description
1 polymer ?
#
loop_
_entity_poly.entity_id
_entity_poly.type
_entity_poly.pdbx_seq_one_letter_code
_entity_poly.pdbx_strand_id
1 'polypeptide(L)'
;FYFINRARSLGVTYYSRFHFTILGCLLLTLVITATLMLQNYQFNIEIYQHNPLHIKYIYAWVITYLLYLPWVFIGNLGLKSYGEWAQKKFEQDMDELESME
;
A
#
# COMPACT_ATOMS: atom_id res chain seq x y z
N PHE A 1 -10.06 -29.57 -17.79
CA PHE A 1 -10.03 -29.77 -16.32
C PHE A 1 -8.71 -29.50 -15.57
N TYR A 2 -7.59 -30.27 -15.69
CA TYR A 2 -6.39 -30.05 -14.84
C TYR A 2 -5.76 -28.65 -14.97
N PHE A 3 -5.68 -28.13 -16.20
CA PHE A 3 -5.12 -26.80 -16.48
C PHE A 3 -5.98 -25.66 -15.91
N ILE A 4 -7.31 -25.73 -16.11
CA ILE A 4 -8.31 -24.79 -15.58
C ILE A 4 -8.22 -24.69 -14.04
N ASN A 5 -8.18 -25.84 -13.35
CA ASN A 5 -8.07 -25.88 -11.89
C ASN A 5 -6.74 -25.32 -11.37
N ARG A 6 -5.63 -25.55 -12.09
CA ARG A 6 -4.33 -24.97 -11.73
C ARG A 6 -4.31 -23.46 -11.96
N ALA A 7 -4.89 -22.97 -13.07
CA ALA A 7 -5.01 -21.55 -13.36
C ALA A 7 -5.88 -20.83 -12.31
N ARG A 8 -7.02 -21.43 -11.92
CA ARG A 8 -7.89 -20.95 -10.84
C ARG A 8 -7.13 -20.83 -9.51
N SER A 9 -6.42 -21.88 -9.10
CA SER A 9 -5.59 -21.86 -7.88
C SER A 9 -4.53 -20.75 -7.89
N LEU A 10 -3.86 -20.53 -9.02
CA LEU A 10 -2.80 -19.53 -9.14
C LEU A 10 -3.37 -18.10 -9.15
N GLY A 11 -4.47 -17.86 -9.87
CA GLY A 11 -5.14 -16.56 -9.92
C GLY A 11 -5.70 -16.14 -8.56
N VAL A 12 -6.41 -17.04 -7.88
CA VAL A 12 -6.93 -16.77 -6.52
C VAL A 12 -5.81 -16.41 -5.55
N THR A 13 -4.69 -17.15 -5.59
CA THR A 13 -3.54 -16.88 -4.73
C THR A 13 -2.88 -15.53 -5.04
N TYR A 14 -2.84 -15.13 -6.31
CA TYR A 14 -2.27 -13.87 -6.75
C TYR A 14 -3.11 -12.67 -6.29
N TYR A 15 -4.42 -12.70 -6.55
CA TYR A 15 -5.34 -11.60 -6.19
C TYR A 15 -5.57 -11.48 -4.68
N SER A 16 -5.51 -12.59 -3.93
CA SER A 16 -5.57 -12.59 -2.47
C SER A 16 -4.43 -11.79 -1.81
N ARG A 17 -3.27 -11.67 -2.48
CA ARG A 17 -2.07 -10.99 -1.96
C ARG A 17 -1.94 -9.53 -2.37
N PHE A 18 -2.98 -8.93 -2.94
CA PHE A 18 -2.92 -7.57 -3.49
C PHE A 18 -2.89 -6.44 -2.44
N HIS A 19 -2.83 -6.78 -1.15
CA HIS A 19 -2.79 -5.83 -0.04
C HIS A 19 -1.51 -5.98 0.76
N PHE A 20 -1.05 -4.88 1.34
CA PHE A 20 0.06 -4.85 2.28
C PHE A 20 -0.37 -5.41 3.63
N THR A 21 0.59 -6.05 4.32
CA THR A 21 0.46 -6.36 5.75
C THR A 21 0.52 -5.09 6.58
N ILE A 22 0.15 -5.16 7.87
CA ILE A 22 0.27 -4.03 8.81
C ILE A 22 1.69 -3.46 8.80
N LEU A 23 2.70 -4.33 8.81
CA LEU A 23 4.11 -3.93 8.74
C LEU A 23 4.45 -3.26 7.41
N GLY A 24 3.90 -3.76 6.30
CA GLY A 24 4.03 -3.12 4.99
C GLY A 24 3.44 -1.71 4.97
N CYS A 25 2.27 -1.50 5.56
CA CYS A 25 1.67 -0.17 5.71
C CYS A 25 2.55 0.77 6.55
N LEU A 26 3.05 0.29 7.69
CA LEU A 26 3.94 1.08 8.57
C LEU A 26 5.22 1.52 7.85
N LEU A 27 5.83 0.61 7.07
CA LEU A 27 7.02 0.91 6.27
C LEU A 27 6.71 1.87 5.12
N LEU A 28 5.60 1.68 4.40
CA LEU A 28 5.20 2.57 3.32
C LEU A 28 4.94 3.98 3.84
N THR A 29 4.23 4.12 4.96
CA THR A 29 4.03 5.43 5.62
C THR A 29 5.37 6.05 6.02
N LEU A 30 6.33 5.25 6.51
CA LEU A 30 7.65 5.75 6.88
C LEU A 30 8.42 6.27 5.66
N VAL A 31 8.39 5.55 4.54
CA VAL A 31 9.04 5.97 3.28
C VAL A 31 8.43 7.26 2.74
N ILE A 32 7.10 7.36 2.73
CA ILE A 32 6.39 8.59 2.32
C ILE A 32 6.78 9.76 3.23
N THR A 33 6.73 9.55 4.54
CA THR A 33 7.08 10.56 5.54
C THR A 33 8.54 11.00 5.37
N ALA A 34 9.47 10.07 5.24
CA ALA A 34 10.89 10.39 5.07
C ALA A 34 11.15 11.21 3.81
N THR A 35 10.51 10.85 2.70
CA THR A 35 10.65 11.58 1.43
C THR A 35 10.15 13.02 1.56
N LEU A 36 8.97 13.21 2.16
CA LEU A 36 8.41 14.55 2.40
C LEU A 36 9.27 15.36 3.37
N MET A 37 9.73 14.74 4.45
CA MET A 37 10.52 15.41 5.48
C MET A 37 11.92 15.80 5.02
N LEU A 38 12.52 15.01 4.12
CA LEU A 38 13.79 15.38 3.48
C LEU A 38 13.62 16.62 2.60
N GLN A 39 12.58 16.67 1.78
CA GLN A 39 12.26 17.86 0.99
C GLN A 39 11.97 19.06 1.89
N ASN A 40 11.13 18.88 2.90
CA ASN A 40 10.76 19.93 3.86
C ASN A 40 11.98 20.48 4.62
N TYR A 41 12.98 19.65 4.95
CA TYR A 41 14.22 20.12 5.58
C TYR A 41 15.01 21.05 4.66
N GLN A 42 15.15 20.67 3.39
CA GLN A 42 15.87 21.46 2.40
C GLN A 42 15.18 22.82 2.16
N PHE A 43 13.85 22.82 2.06
CA PHE A 43 13.08 24.05 1.85
C PHE A 43 13.03 24.98 3.07
N ASN A 44 13.03 24.43 4.29
CA ASN A 44 12.87 25.20 5.53
C ASN A 44 14.12 25.17 6.42
N ILE A 45 15.30 25.07 5.81
CA ILE A 45 16.58 24.88 6.53
C ILE A 45 16.86 25.99 7.56
N GLU A 46 16.44 27.23 7.25
CA GLU A 46 16.57 28.39 8.13
C GLU A 46 15.71 28.27 9.39
N ILE A 47 14.48 27.75 9.26
CA ILE A 47 13.56 27.52 10.39
C ILE A 47 14.11 26.47 11.35
N TYR A 48 14.87 25.51 10.83
CA TYR A 48 15.52 24.46 11.60
C TYR A 48 16.95 24.81 12.02
N GLN A 49 17.39 26.05 11.78
CA GLN A 49 18.72 26.54 12.18
C GLN A 49 19.86 25.65 11.66
N HIS A 50 19.71 25.07 10.47
CA HIS A 50 20.68 24.14 9.88
C HIS A 50 20.97 22.89 10.73
N ASN A 51 20.10 22.58 11.70
CA ASN A 51 20.22 21.42 12.57
C ASN A 51 19.12 20.39 12.26
N PRO A 52 19.49 19.19 11.78
CA PRO A 52 18.52 18.13 11.49
C PRO A 52 17.93 17.49 12.76
N LEU A 53 18.47 17.77 13.94
CA LEU A 53 17.92 17.34 15.24
C LEU A 53 17.12 18.44 15.93
N HIS A 54 16.79 19.52 15.21
CA HIS A 54 15.99 20.59 15.77
C HIS A 54 14.59 20.07 16.18
N ILE A 55 14.14 20.46 17.37
CA ILE A 55 12.89 19.95 17.99
C ILE A 55 11.68 20.13 17.07
N LYS A 56 11.55 21.29 16.40
CA LYS A 56 10.46 21.54 15.43
C LYS A 56 10.48 20.56 14.26
N TYR A 57 11.66 20.16 13.80
CA TYR A 57 11.80 19.19 12.72
C TYR A 57 11.36 17.81 13.18
N ILE A 58 11.78 17.38 14.38
CA ILE A 58 11.34 16.11 14.99
C ILE A 58 9.82 16.08 15.17
N TYR A 59 9.20 17.16 15.65
CA TYR A 59 7.73 17.23 15.75
C TYR A 59 7.06 17.16 14.38
N ALA A 60 7.61 17.82 13.36
CA ALA A 60 7.08 17.75 12.00
C ALA A 60 7.14 16.31 11.46
N TRP A 61 8.18 15.53 11.77
CA TRP A 61 8.24 14.10 11.44
C TRP A 61 7.09 13.32 12.06
N VAL A 62 6.88 13.46 13.38
CA VAL A 62 5.84 12.72 14.11
C VAL A 62 4.44 13.10 13.62
N ILE A 63 4.17 14.39 13.45
CA ILE A 63 2.87 14.89 12.98
C ILE A 63 2.60 14.38 11.55
N THR A 64 3.57 14.49 10.66
CA THR A 64 3.43 14.02 9.28
C THR A 64 3.17 12.52 9.24
N TYR A 65 3.92 11.72 10.02
CA TYR A 65 3.70 10.29 10.09
C TYR A 65 2.28 9.93 10.53
N LEU A 66 1.81 10.53 11.62
CA LEU A 66 0.47 10.28 12.16
C LEU A 66 -0.64 10.72 11.20
N LEU A 67 -0.43 11.79 10.42
CA LEU A 67 -1.39 12.24 9.41
C LEU A 67 -1.46 11.29 8.22
N TYR A 68 -0.34 10.79 7.72
CA TYR A 68 -0.30 9.92 6.54
C TYR A 68 -0.61 8.45 6.85
N LEU A 69 -0.45 8.01 8.10
CA LEU A 69 -0.73 6.63 8.50
C LEU A 69 -2.18 6.20 8.18
N PRO A 70 -3.24 6.94 8.58
CA PRO A 70 -4.62 6.59 8.20
C PRO A 70 -4.85 6.51 6.69
N TRP A 71 -4.27 7.43 5.92
CA TRP A 71 -4.43 7.46 4.46
C TRP A 71 -3.84 6.22 3.78
N VAL A 72 -2.66 5.78 4.23
CA VAL A 72 -2.04 4.55 3.73
C VAL A 72 -2.90 3.33 4.06
N PHE A 73 -3.50 3.29 5.24
CA PHE A 73 -4.43 2.21 5.61
C PHE A 73 -5.69 2.22 4.75
N ILE A 74 -6.27 3.39 4.49
CA ILE A 74 -7.44 3.53 3.59
C ILE A 74 -7.08 3.04 2.19
N GLY A 75 -5.92 3.45 1.66
CA GLY A 75 -5.43 2.97 0.36
C GLY A 75 -5.23 1.46 0.34
N ASN A 76 -4.69 0.89 1.42
CA ASN A 76 -4.50 -0.56 1.55
C ASN A 76 -5.82 -1.34 1.60
N LEU A 77 -6.84 -0.80 2.28
CA LEU A 77 -8.20 -1.37 2.25
C LEU A 77 -8.78 -1.32 0.83
N GLY A 78 -8.55 -0.23 0.10
CA GLY A 78 -8.93 -0.12 -1.31
C GLY A 78 -8.27 -1.18 -2.19
N LEU A 79 -6.97 -1.40 -2.03
CA LEU A 79 -6.23 -2.45 -2.73
C LEU A 79 -6.75 -3.85 -2.40
N LYS A 80 -7.10 -4.09 -1.13
CA LYS A 80 -7.72 -5.36 -0.71
C LYS A 80 -9.07 -5.59 -1.40
N SER A 81 -9.97 -4.61 -1.37
CA SER A 81 -11.28 -4.70 -2.04
C SER A 81 -11.14 -4.87 -3.55
N TYR A 82 -10.15 -4.21 -4.16
CA TYR A 82 -9.85 -4.37 -5.58
C TYR A 82 -9.35 -5.78 -5.90
N GLY A 83 -8.47 -6.34 -5.07
CA GLY A 83 -8.01 -7.72 -5.20
C GLY A 83 -9.15 -8.73 -5.10
N GLU A 84 -10.06 -8.55 -4.13
CA GLU A 84 -11.25 -9.40 -3.97
C GLU A 84 -12.18 -9.33 -5.19
N TRP A 85 -12.42 -8.12 -5.70
CA TRP A 85 -13.22 -7.93 -6.93
C TRP A 85 -12.56 -8.61 -8.14
N ALA A 86 -11.25 -8.43 -8.32
CA ALA A 86 -10.50 -9.00 -9.42
C ALA A 86 -10.47 -10.54 -9.33
N GLN A 87 -10.34 -11.09 -8.12
CA GLN A 87 -10.46 -12.53 -7.88
C GLN A 87 -11.82 -13.05 -8.32
N LYS A 88 -12.91 -12.41 -7.88
CA LYS A 88 -14.27 -12.84 -8.24
C LYS A 88 -14.50 -12.78 -9.75
N LYS A 89 -14.00 -11.74 -10.41
CA LYS A 89 -14.09 -11.61 -11.87
C LYS A 89 -13.32 -12.72 -12.57
N PHE A 90 -12.10 -13.01 -12.11
CA PHE A 90 -11.30 -14.11 -12.64
C PHE A 90 -11.96 -15.49 -12.45
N GLU A 91 -12.56 -15.74 -11.29
CA GLU A 91 -13.29 -16.98 -11.03
C GLU A 91 -14.47 -17.18 -12.00
N GLN A 92 -15.24 -16.11 -12.26
CA GLN A 92 -16.36 -16.10 -13.22
C GLN A 92 -15.90 -16.37 -14.65
N ASP A 93 -14.83 -15.70 -15.09
CA ASP A 93 -14.30 -15.88 -16.45
C ASP A 93 -13.81 -17.34 -16.66
N MET A 94 -13.27 -17.99 -15.62
CA MET A 94 -12.90 -19.40 -15.66
C MET A 94 -14.11 -20.35 -15.70
N ASP A 95 -15.21 -20.02 -14.99
CA ASP A 95 -16.47 -20.81 -15.03
C ASP A 95 -17.12 -20.76 -16.42
N GLU A 96 -17.12 -19.59 -17.07
CA GLU A 96 -17.63 -19.45 -18.43
C GLU A 96 -16.83 -20.31 -19.42
N LEU A 97 -15.50 -20.29 -19.33
CA LEU A 97 -14.63 -21.12 -20.18
C LEU A 97 -14.87 -22.62 -19.98
N GLU A 98 -15.08 -23.07 -18.73
CA GLU A 98 -15.38 -24.47 -18.43
C GLU A 98 -16.78 -24.89 -18.92
N SER A 99 -17.73 -23.96 -19.03
CA SER A 99 -19.07 -24.22 -19.58
C SER A 99 -19.12 -24.27 -21.12
N MET A 100 -18.11 -23.70 -21.79
CA MET A 100 -17.95 -23.71 -23.25
C MET A 100 -17.17 -24.92 -23.77
N GLU A 101 -16.51 -25.67 -22.86
CA GLU A 101 -15.74 -26.90 -23.12
C GLU A 101 -16.63 -28.15 -23.01
#